data_AF-A0A1L8DGK7-F1
#
_entry.id   AF-A0A1L8DGK7-F1
#
_cell.length_a   1.000
_cell.length_b   1.000
_cell.length_c   1.000
_cell.angle_alpha   90.00
_cell.angle_beta   90.00
_cell.angle_gamma   90.00
#
_symmetry.space_group_name_H-M   'P 1'
#
loop_
_entity.id
_entity.type
_entity.pdbx_description
1 polymer ?
#
loop_
_entity_poly.entity_id
_entity_poly.type
_entity_poly.pdbx_seq_one_letter_code
_entity_poly.pdbx_strand_id
1 'polypeptide(L)'
;YVEPDFDSDEDAEPQEEMDYEVIKRGENSFYTSFHVPSCFHGSIIGQKGATRKRLEMETKTLIKVPSRGSQDPVMVTGQCERDVVAARKKIEDIVSAARRRNDITHFLSIPCCTSGVKEVFGKFKETVLTELAIEGVTEVLFQVPEKLHITLTGMVLMDDEERKIAKNILHDQEAAVKGILGEFGNNIDFHISGIDCMTDDHEAAGVLFAKIHSEAVQKIADHLERAYRQHRMSKNRDRESVKLHMTIMNVAFDKDESGRFKKNKFNAKPILEKFRELNFGTIPLTEIHLSQRKAYDDKGYYKA
;
A
#
# COMPACT_ATOMS: atom_id res chain seq x y z
N TYR A 1 -12.72 2.34 9.92
CA TYR A 1 -11.39 2.46 9.29
C TYR A 1 -10.49 3.17 10.28
N VAL A 2 -9.60 2.39 10.88
CA VAL A 2 -8.29 2.82 11.37
C VAL A 2 -7.42 1.67 10.86
N GLU A 3 -7.07 1.61 9.57
CA GLU A 3 -6.00 2.39 8.90
C GLU A 3 -4.98 3.02 9.86
N PRO A 4 -3.68 2.86 9.61
CA PRO A 4 -2.59 3.15 10.55
C PRO A 4 -2.79 4.45 11.34
N ASP A 5 -2.36 4.47 12.59
CA ASP A 5 -2.10 5.74 13.30
C ASP A 5 -1.10 6.54 12.45
N PHE A 6 -1.65 7.45 11.65
CA PHE A 6 -0.96 8.35 10.73
C PHE A 6 -0.83 9.77 11.33
N ASP A 7 -1.06 9.91 12.64
CA ASP A 7 -0.88 11.17 13.37
C ASP A 7 0.31 11.04 14.32
N SER A 8 1.51 11.07 13.75
CA SER A 8 2.64 11.73 14.41
C SER A 8 3.13 12.80 13.44
N ASP A 9 2.59 14.00 13.59
CA ASP A 9 3.20 15.21 13.05
C ASP A 9 4.60 15.39 13.66
N GLU A 10 5.46 15.97 12.83
CA GLU A 10 6.83 16.39 13.13
C GLU A 10 7.90 15.29 13.11
N ASP A 11 8.32 14.91 11.90
CA ASP A 11 9.74 14.76 11.58
C ASP A 11 9.97 15.00 10.08
N ALA A 12 10.95 15.84 9.76
CA ALA A 12 11.31 16.19 8.40
C ALA A 12 11.84 14.95 7.66
N GLU A 13 11.24 14.65 6.49
CA GLU A 13 11.69 13.55 5.64
C GLU A 13 13.20 13.63 5.37
N PRO A 14 13.97 12.54 5.57
CA PRO A 14 15.28 12.44 4.94
C PRO A 14 15.08 12.60 3.43
N GLN A 15 15.62 13.69 2.88
CA GLN A 15 15.52 13.96 1.44
C GLN A 15 16.47 13.01 0.72
N GLU A 16 16.01 11.81 0.36
CA GLU A 16 16.68 11.04 -0.69
C GLU A 16 16.71 11.93 -1.95
N GLU A 17 17.90 12.21 -2.48
CA GLU A 17 18.07 12.92 -3.74
C GLU A 17 17.44 12.09 -4.86
N MET A 18 16.23 12.46 -5.26
CA MET A 18 15.58 11.89 -6.43
C MET A 18 16.24 12.44 -7.68
N ASP A 19 16.78 11.55 -8.51
CA ASP A 19 17.32 11.89 -9.82
C ASP A 19 16.16 12.07 -10.81
N TYR A 20 15.69 13.31 -10.96
CA TYR A 20 14.64 13.62 -11.92
C TYR A 20 15.24 13.76 -13.31
N GLU A 21 14.64 13.08 -14.29
CA GLU A 21 15.01 13.28 -15.69
C GLU A 21 14.70 14.73 -16.12
N VAL A 22 15.76 15.51 -16.35
CA VAL A 22 15.71 16.87 -16.89
C VAL A 22 16.45 16.92 -18.21
N ILE A 23 15.76 17.38 -19.26
CA ILE A 23 16.30 17.42 -20.61
C ILE A 23 16.68 18.87 -20.95
N LYS A 24 17.90 19.08 -21.43
CA LYS A 24 18.39 20.36 -21.95
C LYS A 24 18.03 20.52 -23.44
N ARG A 25 17.30 21.58 -23.81
CA ARG A 25 16.88 21.91 -25.20
C ARG A 25 17.63 23.08 -25.84
N GLY A 26 18.59 23.68 -25.15
CA GLY A 26 19.39 24.81 -25.64
C GLY A 26 20.35 25.31 -24.55
N GLU A 27 21.07 26.43 -24.79
CA GLU A 27 22.08 26.92 -23.84
C GLU A 27 21.53 27.15 -22.42
N ASN A 28 20.30 27.68 -22.30
CA ASN A 28 19.61 27.96 -21.03
C ASN A 28 18.12 27.54 -21.10
N SER A 29 17.85 26.32 -21.56
CA SER A 29 16.48 25.79 -21.61
C SER A 29 16.45 24.36 -21.13
N PHE A 30 15.76 24.14 -20.02
CA PHE A 30 15.61 22.86 -19.36
C PHE A 30 14.13 22.56 -19.21
N TYR A 31 13.75 21.30 -19.36
CA TYR A 31 12.38 20.88 -19.08
C TYR A 31 12.34 19.46 -18.52
N THR A 32 11.27 19.17 -17.79
CA THR A 32 10.91 17.83 -17.36
C THR A 32 9.42 17.61 -17.60
N SER A 33 9.05 16.36 -17.88
CA SER A 33 7.66 15.96 -18.08
C SER A 33 7.38 14.68 -17.33
N PHE A 34 6.24 14.62 -16.65
CA PHE A 34 5.84 13.46 -15.85
C PHE A 34 4.33 13.32 -15.79
N HIS A 35 3.87 12.07 -15.62
CA HIS A 35 2.45 11.76 -15.51
C HIS A 35 1.90 12.24 -14.16
N VAL A 36 0.70 12.84 -14.19
CA VAL A 36 -0.08 13.14 -13.00
C VAL A 36 -1.55 12.83 -13.32
N PRO A 37 -2.23 12.00 -12.52
CA PRO A 37 -3.64 11.73 -12.73
C PRO A 37 -4.49 12.99 -12.76
N SER A 38 -5.44 13.03 -13.70
CA SER A 38 -6.28 14.20 -13.93
C SER A 38 -7.07 14.67 -12.70
N CYS A 39 -7.40 13.75 -11.78
CA CYS A 39 -8.04 14.08 -10.51
C CYS A 39 -7.18 14.98 -9.60
N PHE A 40 -5.85 14.99 -9.77
CA PHE A 40 -4.91 15.82 -8.99
C PHE A 40 -4.51 17.12 -9.70
N HIS A 41 -4.84 17.31 -10.98
CA HIS A 41 -4.54 18.55 -11.70
C HIS A 41 -5.10 19.79 -11.00
N GLY A 42 -6.30 19.67 -10.40
CA GLY A 42 -6.92 20.75 -9.63
C GLY A 42 -6.07 21.22 -8.44
N SER A 43 -5.36 20.30 -7.78
CA SER A 43 -4.47 20.61 -6.65
C SER A 43 -3.24 21.40 -7.08
N ILE A 44 -2.69 21.10 -8.27
CA ILE A 44 -1.55 21.81 -8.85
C ILE A 44 -1.97 23.22 -9.30
N ILE A 45 -3.14 23.34 -9.93
CA ILE A 45 -3.66 24.62 -10.43
C ILE A 45 -4.03 25.53 -9.25
N GLY A 46 -4.79 25.01 -8.28
CA GLY A 46 -5.32 25.78 -7.16
C GLY A 46 -6.47 26.71 -7.55
N GLN A 47 -7.07 27.36 -6.54
CA GLN A 47 -8.20 28.28 -6.75
C GLN A 47 -7.77 29.44 -7.68
N LYS A 48 -8.49 29.65 -8.79
CA LYS A 48 -8.18 30.66 -9.82
C LYS A 48 -6.71 30.60 -10.34
N GLY A 49 -6.07 29.43 -10.27
CA GLY A 49 -4.68 29.24 -10.70
C GLY A 49 -3.63 29.73 -9.70
N ALA A 50 -4.01 30.06 -8.46
CA ALA A 50 -3.11 30.68 -7.48
C ALA A 50 -1.90 29.79 -7.13
N THR A 51 -2.11 28.48 -6.94
CA THR A 51 -1.03 27.54 -6.60
C THR A 51 0.00 27.47 -7.72
N ARG A 52 -0.44 27.24 -8.96
CA ARG A 52 0.46 27.19 -10.12
C ARG A 52 1.25 28.49 -10.28
N LYS A 53 0.58 29.65 -10.23
CA LYS A 53 1.24 30.97 -10.35
C LYS A 53 2.30 31.18 -9.27
N ARG A 54 2.01 30.75 -8.04
CA ARG A 54 2.96 30.83 -6.92
C ARG A 54 4.18 29.93 -7.16
N LEU A 55 3.96 28.68 -7.57
CA LEU A 55 5.06 27.77 -7.94
C LEU A 55 5.93 28.38 -9.03
N GLU A 56 5.32 28.80 -10.15
CA GLU A 56 6.01 29.43 -11.29
C GLU A 56 6.85 30.64 -10.87
N MET A 57 6.36 31.47 -9.95
CA MET A 57 7.09 32.62 -9.41
C MET A 57 8.26 32.22 -8.51
N GLU A 58 8.03 31.30 -7.57
CA GLU A 58 9.04 30.84 -6.60
C GLU A 58 10.20 30.11 -7.28
N THR A 59 9.90 29.34 -8.33
CA THR A 59 10.88 28.50 -9.03
C THR A 59 11.28 29.05 -10.39
N LYS A 60 10.81 30.24 -10.79
CA LYS A 60 11.14 30.87 -12.09
C LYS A 60 10.94 29.93 -13.29
N THR A 61 9.90 29.11 -13.24
CA THR A 61 9.56 28.11 -14.26
C THR A 61 8.17 28.37 -14.83
N LEU A 62 7.88 27.80 -16.00
CA LEU A 62 6.54 27.70 -16.57
C LEU A 62 6.01 26.28 -16.34
N ILE A 63 4.77 26.16 -15.83
CA ILE A 63 4.13 24.88 -15.54
C ILE A 63 2.91 24.73 -16.45
N LYS A 64 2.97 23.77 -17.39
CA LYS A 64 1.82 23.39 -18.21
C LYS A 64 1.13 22.18 -17.59
N VAL A 65 -0.06 22.41 -17.03
CA VAL A 65 -0.96 21.33 -16.59
C VAL A 65 -1.91 21.00 -17.75
N PRO A 66 -2.11 19.71 -18.10
CA PRO A 66 -3.05 19.29 -19.13
C PRO A 66 -4.48 19.77 -18.87
N SER A 67 -5.28 19.83 -19.93
CA SER A 67 -6.72 20.07 -19.81
C SER A 67 -7.43 18.86 -19.19
N ARG A 68 -8.60 19.08 -18.56
CA ARG A 68 -9.37 17.99 -17.95
C ARG A 68 -9.70 16.92 -19.00
N GLY A 69 -9.38 15.67 -18.68
CA GLY A 69 -9.60 14.53 -19.58
C GLY A 69 -8.46 14.23 -20.54
N SER A 70 -7.44 15.09 -20.64
CA SER A 70 -6.21 14.76 -21.37
C SER A 70 -5.31 13.83 -20.54
N GLN A 71 -4.62 12.91 -21.22
CA GLN A 71 -3.57 12.04 -20.67
C GLN A 71 -2.16 12.60 -20.93
N ASP A 72 -2.05 13.84 -21.44
CA ASP A 72 -0.76 14.49 -21.61
C ASP A 72 -0.02 14.61 -20.27
N PRO A 73 1.32 14.60 -20.25
CA PRO A 73 2.06 14.81 -19.01
C PRO A 73 2.00 16.27 -18.54
N VAL A 74 2.21 16.47 -17.24
CA VAL A 74 2.55 17.79 -16.71
C VAL A 74 3.95 18.14 -17.20
N MET A 75 4.12 19.36 -17.73
CA MET A 75 5.42 19.84 -18.18
C MET A 75 5.88 21.03 -17.36
N VAL A 76 7.15 21.01 -16.97
CA VAL A 76 7.82 22.13 -16.32
C VAL A 76 8.98 22.57 -17.21
N THR A 77 9.08 23.87 -17.48
CA THR A 77 10.17 24.43 -18.29
C THR A 77 10.81 25.61 -17.55
N GLY A 78 12.13 25.72 -17.59
CA GLY A 78 12.88 26.79 -16.94
C GLY A 78 14.22 27.05 -17.59
N GLN A 79 14.90 28.11 -17.15
CA GLN A 79 16.24 28.46 -17.64
C GLN A 79 17.37 27.80 -16.84
N CYS A 80 17.05 27.24 -15.68
CA CYS A 80 17.98 26.57 -14.77
C CYS A 80 17.44 25.18 -14.40
N GLU A 81 18.29 24.17 -14.46
CA GLU A 81 17.95 22.79 -14.11
C GLU A 81 17.48 22.65 -12.66
N ARG A 82 18.22 23.25 -11.70
CA ARG A 82 17.87 23.26 -10.28
C ARG A 82 16.46 23.79 -10.03
N ASP A 83 16.08 24.83 -10.76
CA ASP A 83 14.78 25.48 -10.64
C ASP A 83 13.65 24.59 -11.20
N VAL A 84 13.91 23.88 -12.31
CA VAL A 84 13.00 22.86 -12.86
C VAL A 84 12.82 21.68 -11.91
N VAL A 85 13.91 21.19 -11.30
CA VAL A 85 13.88 20.13 -10.27
C VAL A 85 13.08 20.57 -9.05
N ALA A 86 13.31 21.79 -8.55
CA ALA A 86 12.58 22.34 -7.41
C ALA A 86 11.08 22.46 -7.69
N ALA A 87 10.70 22.89 -8.90
CA ALA A 87 9.30 22.96 -9.31
C ALA A 87 8.64 21.57 -9.38
N ARG A 88 9.33 20.59 -9.97
CA ARG A 88 8.84 19.20 -10.02
C ARG A 88 8.63 18.63 -8.62
N LYS A 89 9.63 18.76 -7.73
CA LYS A 89 9.52 18.30 -6.33
C LYS A 89 8.31 18.90 -5.63
N LYS A 90 8.11 20.22 -5.72
CA LYS A 90 6.94 20.90 -5.13
C LYS A 90 5.60 20.42 -5.70
N ILE A 91 5.54 20.10 -7.00
CA ILE A 91 4.34 19.52 -7.62
C ILE A 91 4.07 18.12 -7.07
N GLU A 92 5.09 17.26 -7.00
CA GLU A 92 4.97 15.90 -6.47
C GLU A 92 4.55 15.91 -4.99
N ASP A 93 5.02 16.85 -4.19
CA ASP A 93 4.61 17.01 -2.79
C ASP A 93 3.12 17.40 -2.67
N ILE A 94 2.64 18.30 -3.53
CA ILE A 94 1.21 18.66 -3.61
C ILE A 94 0.35 17.46 -4.02
N VAL A 95 0.79 16.71 -5.04
CA VAL A 95 0.08 15.51 -5.51
C VAL A 95 0.07 14.45 -4.42
N SER A 96 1.19 14.21 -3.75
CA SER A 96 1.31 13.26 -2.64
C SER A 96 0.38 13.63 -1.49
N ALA A 97 0.34 14.90 -1.09
CA ALA A 97 -0.58 15.38 -0.05
C ALA A 97 -2.07 15.21 -0.44
N ALA A 98 -2.41 15.46 -1.71
CA ALA A 98 -3.76 15.23 -2.21
C ALA A 98 -4.12 13.74 -2.26
N ARG A 99 -3.18 12.89 -2.67
CA ARG A 99 -3.34 11.44 -2.78
C ARG A 99 -3.62 10.79 -1.43
N ARG A 100 -3.00 11.27 -0.34
CA ARG A 100 -3.20 10.75 1.04
C ARG A 100 -4.64 10.67 1.49
N ARG A 101 -5.52 11.53 0.95
CA ARG A 101 -6.94 11.57 1.29
C ARG A 101 -7.76 10.41 0.68
N ASN A 102 -7.13 9.57 -0.14
CA ASN A 102 -7.78 8.46 -0.82
C ASN A 102 -7.50 7.14 -0.11
N ASP A 103 -8.49 6.26 -0.15
CA ASP A 103 -8.35 4.88 0.28
C ASP A 103 -7.37 4.13 -0.64
N ILE A 104 -6.69 3.14 -0.07
CA ILE A 104 -5.88 2.19 -0.85
C ILE A 104 -6.76 1.55 -1.94
N THR A 105 -6.23 1.56 -3.16
CA THR A 105 -6.87 1.02 -4.38
C THR A 105 -6.21 -0.27 -4.86
N HIS A 106 -4.90 -0.38 -4.65
CA HIS A 106 -4.08 -1.52 -5.06
C HIS A 106 -3.07 -1.82 -3.97
N PHE A 107 -2.55 -3.04 -3.93
CA PHE A 107 -1.54 -3.43 -2.97
C PHE A 107 -0.70 -4.58 -3.53
N LEU A 108 0.57 -4.67 -3.13
CA LEU A 108 1.32 -5.89 -3.36
C LEU A 108 0.92 -6.94 -2.35
N SER A 109 0.75 -8.17 -2.81
CA SER A 109 0.34 -9.27 -1.93
C SER A 109 0.95 -10.61 -2.27
N ILE A 110 1.15 -11.43 -1.24
CA ILE A 110 1.43 -12.88 -1.36
C ILE A 110 0.16 -13.64 -0.96
N PRO A 111 -0.46 -14.41 -1.87
CA PRO A 111 -1.62 -15.22 -1.54
C PRO A 111 -1.29 -16.27 -0.46
N CYS A 112 -2.18 -16.45 0.52
CA CYS A 112 -2.06 -17.47 1.57
C CYS A 112 -3.25 -18.43 1.61
N CYS A 113 -4.14 -18.35 0.62
CA CYS A 113 -5.42 -19.05 0.59
C CYS A 113 -5.31 -20.50 0.07
N THR A 114 -4.31 -21.26 0.53
CA THR A 114 -4.22 -22.71 0.22
C THR A 114 -5.33 -23.48 0.92
N SER A 115 -5.66 -24.69 0.43
CA SER A 115 -6.70 -25.54 1.04
C SER A 115 -6.45 -25.80 2.54
N GLY A 116 -5.21 -26.10 2.92
CA GLY A 116 -4.84 -26.34 4.32
C GLY A 116 -5.04 -25.12 5.21
N VAL A 117 -4.61 -23.93 4.75
CA VAL A 117 -4.79 -22.68 5.50
C VAL A 117 -6.28 -22.32 5.63
N LYS A 118 -7.06 -22.52 4.56
CA LYS A 118 -8.51 -22.30 4.58
C LYS A 118 -9.22 -23.25 5.55
N GLU A 119 -8.79 -24.51 5.64
CA GLU A 119 -9.36 -25.49 6.58
C GLU A 119 -9.10 -25.08 8.03
N VAL A 120 -7.84 -24.72 8.35
CA VAL A 120 -7.48 -24.25 9.70
C VAL A 120 -8.23 -22.97 10.05
N PHE A 121 -8.29 -22.00 9.12
CA PHE A 121 -9.05 -20.77 9.30
C PHE A 121 -10.55 -21.02 9.50
N GLY A 122 -11.13 -21.98 8.78
CA GLY A 122 -12.52 -22.38 8.92
C GLY A 122 -12.82 -22.93 10.32
N LYS A 123 -12.01 -23.86 10.82
CA LYS A 123 -12.13 -24.41 12.18
C LYS A 123 -11.98 -23.33 13.24
N PHE A 124 -11.01 -22.42 13.05
CA PHE A 124 -10.82 -21.27 13.93
C PHE A 124 -12.09 -20.39 13.98
N LYS A 125 -12.61 -20.01 12.82
CA LYS A 125 -13.82 -19.19 12.68
C LYS A 125 -15.03 -19.87 13.35
N GLU A 126 -15.25 -21.14 13.07
CA GLU A 126 -16.34 -21.92 13.66
C GLU A 126 -16.25 -21.93 15.19
N THR A 127 -15.05 -22.21 15.73
CA THR A 127 -14.83 -22.23 17.18
C THR A 127 -15.07 -20.88 17.83
N VAL A 128 -14.60 -19.78 17.22
CA VAL A 128 -14.79 -18.43 17.76
C VAL A 128 -16.28 -18.05 17.77
N LEU A 129 -17.01 -18.38 16.71
CA LEU A 129 -18.44 -18.04 16.58
C LEU A 129 -19.34 -18.89 17.47
N THR A 130 -19.01 -20.17 17.67
CA THR A 130 -19.91 -21.13 18.35
C THR A 130 -19.52 -21.40 19.79
N GLU A 131 -18.24 -21.67 20.06
CA GLU A 131 -17.77 -22.06 21.39
C GLU A 131 -17.39 -20.87 22.25
N LEU A 132 -16.67 -19.88 21.69
CA LEU A 132 -16.30 -18.67 22.45
C LEU A 132 -17.44 -17.67 22.54
N ALA A 133 -18.30 -17.61 21.50
CA ALA A 133 -19.52 -16.80 21.43
C ALA A 133 -19.34 -15.38 21.98
N ILE A 134 -18.27 -14.70 21.55
CA ILE A 134 -17.86 -13.39 22.08
C ILE A 134 -18.84 -12.32 21.63
N GLU A 135 -19.31 -11.50 22.57
CA GLU A 135 -20.23 -10.40 22.27
C GLU A 135 -19.64 -9.43 21.23
N GLY A 136 -20.45 -9.08 20.22
CA GLY A 136 -20.04 -8.21 19.12
C GLY A 136 -19.19 -8.88 18.03
N VAL A 137 -18.72 -10.12 18.24
CA VAL A 137 -18.02 -10.89 17.21
C VAL A 137 -19.04 -11.66 16.36
N THR A 138 -19.12 -11.30 15.09
CA THR A 138 -20.02 -11.92 14.11
C THR A 138 -19.25 -12.34 12.87
N GLU A 139 -19.88 -13.15 12.01
CA GLU A 139 -19.25 -13.71 10.81
C GLU A 139 -18.65 -12.64 9.89
N VAL A 140 -19.27 -11.45 9.80
CA VAL A 140 -18.80 -10.35 8.94
C VAL A 140 -17.40 -9.83 9.35
N LEU A 141 -16.97 -10.04 10.60
CA LEU A 141 -15.65 -9.64 11.05
C LEU A 141 -14.53 -10.53 10.53
N PHE A 142 -14.84 -11.73 10.03
CA PHE A 142 -13.85 -12.67 9.55
C PHE A 142 -13.50 -12.39 8.09
N GLN A 143 -12.22 -12.54 7.74
CA GLN A 143 -11.78 -12.46 6.35
C GLN A 143 -12.45 -13.54 5.50
N VAL A 144 -12.68 -13.25 4.22
CA VAL A 144 -13.12 -14.26 3.26
C VAL A 144 -11.94 -15.22 3.00
N PRO A 145 -12.12 -16.55 3.10
CA PRO A 145 -11.01 -17.51 2.96
C PRO A 145 -10.23 -17.37 1.65
N GLU A 146 -10.92 -17.07 0.55
CA GLU A 146 -10.36 -16.81 -0.78
C GLU A 146 -9.51 -15.53 -0.84
N LYS A 147 -9.56 -14.67 0.18
CA LYS A 147 -8.84 -13.39 0.25
C LYS A 147 -7.77 -13.38 1.32
N LEU A 148 -7.40 -14.53 1.90
CA LEU A 148 -6.28 -14.62 2.84
C LEU A 148 -4.96 -14.35 2.10
N HIS A 149 -4.22 -13.34 2.56
CA HIS A 149 -2.96 -12.90 1.95
C HIS A 149 -2.10 -12.12 2.95
N ILE A 150 -0.82 -11.98 2.61
CA ILE A 150 0.10 -11.02 3.22
C ILE A 150 0.09 -9.75 2.35
N THR A 151 -0.09 -8.58 2.96
CA THR A 151 0.09 -7.29 2.28
C THR A 151 1.53 -6.82 2.43
N LEU A 152 2.19 -6.47 1.33
CA LEU A 152 3.58 -5.97 1.32
C LEU A 152 3.65 -4.44 1.24
N THR A 153 2.90 -3.83 0.32
CA THR A 153 2.83 -2.37 0.16
C THR A 153 1.43 -1.96 -0.32
N GLY A 154 0.93 -0.81 0.14
CA GLY A 154 -0.37 -0.27 -0.25
C GLY A 154 -0.23 0.94 -1.16
N MET A 155 -1.08 1.06 -2.18
CA MET A 155 -1.02 2.10 -3.21
C MET A 155 -2.37 2.75 -3.49
N VAL A 156 -2.31 4.00 -3.96
CA VAL A 156 -3.44 4.72 -4.53
C VAL A 156 -3.10 4.97 -6.00
N LEU A 157 -3.63 4.17 -6.92
CA LEU A 157 -3.41 4.26 -8.37
C LEU A 157 -4.72 4.72 -9.02
N MET A 158 -4.71 5.92 -9.59
CA MET A 158 -5.92 6.64 -9.99
C MET A 158 -6.30 6.43 -11.45
N ASP A 159 -5.36 5.99 -12.29
CA ASP A 159 -5.58 5.74 -13.72
C ASP A 159 -4.72 4.57 -14.24
N ASP A 160 -4.87 4.27 -15.53
CA ASP A 160 -4.18 3.15 -16.19
C ASP A 160 -2.68 3.36 -16.31
N GLU A 161 -2.22 4.61 -16.44
CA GLU A 161 -0.80 4.91 -16.55
C GLU A 161 -0.10 4.69 -15.21
N GLU A 162 -0.73 5.05 -14.08
CA GLU A 162 -0.19 4.70 -12.76
C GLU A 162 -0.18 3.19 -12.51
N ARG A 163 -1.20 2.46 -12.96
CA ARG A 163 -1.21 0.99 -12.91
C ARG A 163 -0.05 0.39 -13.71
N LYS A 164 0.22 0.94 -14.90
CA LYS A 164 1.33 0.52 -15.75
C LYS A 164 2.69 0.84 -15.11
N ILE A 165 2.86 2.01 -14.52
CA ILE A 165 4.09 2.38 -13.79
C ILE A 165 4.32 1.43 -12.62
N ALA A 166 3.30 1.17 -11.79
CA ALA A 166 3.38 0.23 -10.67
C ALA A 166 3.80 -1.18 -11.15
N LYS A 167 3.19 -1.67 -12.23
CA LYS A 167 3.54 -2.96 -12.83
C LYS A 167 5.01 -2.98 -13.31
N ASN A 168 5.48 -1.93 -13.95
CA ASN A 168 6.87 -1.83 -14.41
C ASN A 168 7.84 -1.86 -13.22
N ILE A 169 7.55 -1.12 -12.14
CA ILE A 169 8.37 -1.17 -10.91
C ILE A 169 8.49 -2.61 -10.42
N LEU A 170 7.39 -3.37 -10.35
CA LEU A 170 7.43 -4.77 -9.90
C LEU A 170 8.30 -5.64 -10.81
N HIS A 171 8.20 -5.47 -12.14
CA HIS A 171 9.04 -6.20 -13.09
C HIS A 171 10.52 -5.81 -12.98
N ASP A 172 10.83 -4.53 -12.80
CA ASP A 172 12.21 -4.06 -12.67
C ASP A 172 12.88 -4.61 -11.40
N GLN A 173 12.11 -4.91 -10.36
CA GLN A 173 12.61 -5.54 -9.13
C GLN A 173 12.77 -7.06 -9.21
N GLU A 174 12.38 -7.72 -10.31
CA GLU A 174 12.39 -9.20 -10.41
C GLU A 174 13.79 -9.79 -10.19
N ALA A 175 14.83 -9.19 -10.79
CA ALA A 175 16.20 -9.66 -10.63
C ALA A 175 16.71 -9.53 -9.19
N ALA A 176 16.39 -8.41 -8.52
CA ALA A 176 16.74 -8.19 -7.12
C ALA A 176 16.02 -9.18 -6.20
N VAL A 177 14.72 -9.41 -6.42
CA VAL A 177 13.94 -10.41 -5.67
C VAL A 177 14.52 -11.81 -5.86
N LYS A 178 14.88 -12.21 -7.10
CA LYS A 178 15.56 -13.48 -7.35
C LYS A 178 16.93 -13.57 -6.68
N GLY A 179 17.67 -12.47 -6.63
CA GLY A 179 18.93 -12.38 -5.88
C GLY A 179 18.72 -12.70 -4.38
N ILE A 180 17.71 -12.06 -3.77
CA ILE A 180 17.32 -12.33 -2.38
C ILE A 180 16.92 -13.80 -2.21
N LEU A 181 16.08 -14.35 -3.08
CA LEU A 181 15.69 -15.78 -3.03
C LEU A 181 16.91 -16.71 -3.11
N GLY A 182 17.92 -16.36 -3.90
CA GLY A 182 19.16 -17.11 -4.04
C GLY A 182 19.96 -17.24 -2.75
N GLU A 183 19.94 -16.22 -1.87
CA GLU A 183 20.58 -16.26 -0.55
C GLU A 183 20.00 -17.38 0.35
N PHE A 184 18.76 -17.80 0.09
CA PHE A 184 18.02 -18.76 0.89
C PHE A 184 17.71 -20.07 0.13
N GLY A 185 18.35 -20.32 -1.01
CA GLY A 185 18.22 -21.58 -1.75
C GLY A 185 17.11 -21.66 -2.80
N ASN A 186 16.56 -20.52 -3.24
CA ASN A 186 15.56 -20.33 -4.30
C ASN A 186 14.14 -20.88 -4.05
N ASN A 187 13.99 -21.96 -3.29
CA ASN A 187 12.69 -22.51 -2.90
C ASN A 187 12.39 -22.12 -1.46
N ILE A 188 11.62 -21.04 -1.31
CA ILE A 188 11.34 -20.45 -0.01
C ILE A 188 9.95 -20.82 0.44
N ASP A 189 9.90 -21.59 1.51
CA ASP A 189 8.71 -21.78 2.29
C ASP A 189 8.67 -20.76 3.43
N PHE A 190 7.47 -20.30 3.76
CA PHE A 190 7.24 -19.47 4.95
C PHE A 190 6.18 -20.09 5.83
N HIS A 191 6.32 -19.88 7.13
CA HIS A 191 5.45 -20.47 8.13
C HIS A 191 4.47 -19.43 8.67
N ILE A 192 3.19 -19.81 8.77
CA ILE A 192 2.13 -18.97 9.31
C ILE A 192 1.68 -19.58 10.64
N SER A 193 2.11 -18.97 11.74
CA SER A 193 1.74 -19.45 13.07
C SER A 193 1.76 -18.36 14.12
N GLY A 194 0.88 -18.53 15.10
CA GLY A 194 0.58 -17.55 16.11
C GLY A 194 -0.31 -16.42 15.59
N ILE A 195 -1.12 -15.86 16.48
CA ILE A 195 -2.01 -14.74 16.18
C ILE A 195 -1.75 -13.58 17.14
N ASP A 196 -2.08 -12.37 16.69
CA ASP A 196 -1.97 -11.16 17.50
C ASP A 196 -2.94 -10.07 17.05
N CYS A 197 -3.03 -9.02 17.88
CA CYS A 197 -3.76 -7.81 17.55
C CYS A 197 -2.84 -6.74 16.95
N MET A 198 -3.40 -5.88 16.11
CA MET A 198 -2.63 -4.75 15.56
C MET A 198 -2.33 -3.67 16.61
N THR A 199 -3.11 -3.65 17.69
CA THR A 199 -3.00 -2.73 18.83
C THR A 199 -2.78 -3.52 20.12
N ASP A 200 -2.08 -2.94 21.09
CA ASP A 200 -1.78 -3.59 22.38
C ASP A 200 -3.02 -3.74 23.30
N ASP A 201 -4.04 -2.90 23.10
CA ASP A 201 -5.33 -3.05 23.78
C ASP A 201 -6.12 -4.21 23.18
N HIS A 202 -5.98 -5.39 23.79
CA HIS A 202 -6.65 -6.62 23.37
C HIS A 202 -8.13 -6.70 23.80
N GLU A 203 -8.61 -5.83 24.70
CA GLU A 203 -10.05 -5.75 25.03
C GLU A 203 -10.82 -4.98 23.97
N ALA A 204 -10.12 -4.11 23.24
CA ALA A 204 -10.68 -3.25 22.23
C ALA A 204 -9.85 -3.35 20.93
N ALA A 205 -9.80 -4.56 20.38
CA ALA A 205 -9.11 -4.88 19.13
C ALA A 205 -9.94 -4.47 17.90
N GLY A 206 -9.27 -3.91 16.89
CA GLY A 206 -9.85 -3.64 15.56
C GLY A 206 -9.46 -4.66 14.49
N VAL A 207 -8.29 -5.28 14.65
CA VAL A 207 -7.71 -6.21 13.67
C VAL A 207 -7.03 -7.34 14.43
N LEU A 208 -7.34 -8.57 14.04
CA LEU A 208 -6.63 -9.77 14.43
C LEU A 208 -5.91 -10.34 13.21
N PHE A 209 -4.65 -10.72 13.36
CA PHE A 209 -3.83 -11.23 12.27
C PHE A 209 -3.02 -12.45 12.71
N ALA A 210 -2.66 -13.29 11.74
CA ALA A 210 -1.69 -14.37 11.91
C ALA A 210 -0.29 -13.87 11.57
N LYS A 211 0.71 -14.30 12.34
CA LYS A 211 2.12 -13.91 12.19
C LYS A 211 2.78 -14.72 11.08
N ILE A 212 3.72 -14.09 10.39
CA ILE A 212 4.50 -14.70 9.30
C ILE A 212 5.93 -14.87 9.78
N HIS A 213 6.47 -16.07 9.59
CA HIS A 213 7.85 -16.41 9.94
C HIS A 213 8.62 -16.79 8.69
N SER A 214 9.38 -15.83 8.14
CA SER A 214 10.35 -16.06 7.06
C SER A 214 11.25 -14.83 6.88
N GLU A 215 12.56 -15.02 7.04
CA GLU A 215 13.55 -13.96 6.80
C GLU A 215 13.60 -13.55 5.33
N ALA A 216 13.49 -14.51 4.41
CA ALA A 216 13.46 -14.25 2.98
C ALA A 216 12.24 -13.40 2.58
N VAL A 217 11.04 -13.73 3.06
CA VAL A 217 9.83 -12.94 2.80
C VAL A 217 9.96 -11.53 3.40
N GLN A 218 10.57 -11.39 4.58
CA GLN A 218 10.81 -10.09 5.20
C GLN A 218 11.75 -9.21 4.35
N LYS A 219 12.88 -9.76 3.90
CA LYS A 219 13.83 -9.04 3.03
C LYS A 219 13.16 -8.61 1.71
N ILE A 220 12.36 -9.49 1.10
CA ILE A 220 11.62 -9.17 -0.13
C ILE A 220 10.59 -8.06 0.11
N ALA A 221 9.83 -8.15 1.20
CA ALA A 221 8.82 -7.15 1.55
C ALA A 221 9.44 -5.76 1.75
N ASP A 222 10.53 -5.69 2.54
CA ASP A 222 11.24 -4.44 2.81
C ASP A 222 11.89 -3.87 1.55
N HIS A 223 12.42 -4.73 0.68
CA HIS A 223 12.96 -4.33 -0.63
C HIS A 223 11.89 -3.72 -1.53
N LEU A 224 10.77 -4.40 -1.70
CA LEU A 224 9.67 -3.93 -2.55
C LEU A 224 9.03 -2.66 -1.98
N GLU A 225 8.83 -2.57 -0.67
CA GLU A 225 8.32 -1.36 -0.02
C GLU A 225 9.26 -0.16 -0.29
N ARG A 226 10.58 -0.33 -0.15
CA ARG A 226 11.56 0.73 -0.48
C ARG A 226 11.48 1.14 -1.95
N ALA A 227 11.42 0.19 -2.88
CA ALA A 227 11.32 0.50 -4.30
C ALA A 227 10.05 1.33 -4.62
N TYR A 228 8.89 0.92 -4.09
CA TYR A 228 7.64 1.66 -4.30
C TYR A 228 7.61 3.02 -3.60
N ARG A 229 8.30 3.16 -2.46
CA ARG A 229 8.48 4.45 -1.78
C ARG A 229 9.36 5.40 -2.59
N GLN A 230 10.46 4.93 -3.18
CA GLN A 230 11.33 5.73 -4.05
C GLN A 230 10.59 6.27 -5.27
N HIS A 231 9.62 5.52 -5.80
CA HIS A 231 8.74 5.97 -6.88
C HIS A 231 7.50 6.76 -6.41
N ARG A 232 7.40 7.12 -5.11
CA ARG A 232 6.25 7.82 -4.50
C ARG A 232 4.90 7.12 -4.71
N MET A 233 4.91 5.81 -4.89
CA MET A 233 3.70 5.00 -5.09
C MET A 233 3.20 4.35 -3.79
N SER A 234 4.10 4.13 -2.82
CA SER A 234 3.72 3.62 -1.51
C SER A 234 2.91 4.64 -0.70
N LYS A 235 1.87 4.15 0.00
CA LYS A 235 1.13 4.89 1.02
C LYS A 235 1.83 4.85 2.39
N ASN A 236 2.77 3.93 2.61
CA ASN A 236 3.57 3.88 3.83
C ASN A 236 4.72 4.89 3.73
N ARG A 237 4.95 5.67 4.80
CA ARG A 237 5.98 6.71 4.83
C ARG A 237 7.12 6.39 5.78
N ASP A 238 6.79 5.89 6.97
CA ASP A 238 7.69 6.02 8.11
C ASP A 238 8.17 4.66 8.67
N ARG A 239 7.86 3.56 7.98
CA ARG A 239 8.27 2.22 8.43
C ARG A 239 9.57 1.81 7.75
N GLU A 240 10.59 1.53 8.57
CA GLU A 240 11.85 0.95 8.10
C GLU A 240 11.66 -0.49 7.61
N SER A 241 10.68 -1.21 8.18
CA SER A 241 10.40 -2.61 7.85
C SER A 241 8.89 -2.89 7.82
N VAL A 242 8.47 -3.74 6.88
CA VAL A 242 7.08 -4.17 6.69
C VAL A 242 6.70 -5.11 7.83
N LYS A 243 5.66 -4.76 8.60
CA LYS A 243 5.07 -5.69 9.58
C LYS A 243 4.34 -6.80 8.82
N LEU A 244 5.00 -7.93 8.55
CA LEU A 244 4.37 -9.05 7.86
C LEU A 244 3.24 -9.64 8.71
N HIS A 245 2.07 -9.77 8.10
CA HIS A 245 0.90 -10.36 8.74
C HIS A 245 -0.12 -10.83 7.71
N MET A 246 -0.91 -11.83 8.08
CA MET A 246 -2.12 -12.23 7.35
C MET A 246 -3.34 -11.82 8.17
N THR A 247 -4.14 -10.87 7.69
CA THR A 247 -5.34 -10.42 8.41
C THR A 247 -6.41 -11.50 8.40
N ILE A 248 -6.86 -11.92 9.59
CA ILE A 248 -7.88 -12.97 9.76
C ILE A 248 -9.22 -12.42 10.25
N MET A 249 -9.21 -11.33 11.04
CA MET A 249 -10.43 -10.59 11.41
C MET A 249 -10.19 -9.08 11.35
N ASN A 250 -11.20 -8.32 10.95
CA ASN A 250 -11.14 -6.86 10.90
C ASN A 250 -12.52 -6.22 11.06
N VAL A 251 -12.65 -5.26 11.98
CA VAL A 251 -13.88 -4.45 12.15
C VAL A 251 -14.22 -3.63 10.91
N ALA A 252 -13.24 -3.37 10.05
CA ALA A 252 -13.44 -2.71 8.78
C ALA A 252 -14.21 -3.57 7.75
N PHE A 253 -14.45 -4.85 8.03
CA PHE A 253 -15.29 -5.67 7.15
C PHE A 253 -16.79 -5.44 7.41
N ASP A 254 -17.16 -5.04 8.64
CA ASP A 254 -18.53 -4.65 8.96
C ASP A 254 -18.80 -3.19 8.54
N LYS A 255 -19.43 -3.06 7.38
CA LYS A 255 -19.89 -1.79 6.83
C LYS A 255 -21.40 -1.68 6.92
N ASP A 256 -21.88 -0.50 7.27
CA ASP A 256 -23.29 -0.16 7.13
C ASP A 256 -23.69 0.03 5.66
N GLU A 257 -25.00 0.21 5.41
CA GLU A 257 -25.56 0.43 4.07
C GLU A 257 -25.00 1.68 3.37
N SER A 258 -24.48 2.65 4.13
CA SER A 258 -23.79 3.84 3.60
C SER A 258 -22.31 3.59 3.29
N GLY A 259 -21.83 2.36 3.50
CA GLY A 259 -20.44 1.95 3.30
C GLY A 259 -19.48 2.42 4.41
N ARG A 260 -20.01 3.00 5.50
CA ARG A 260 -19.23 3.44 6.65
C ARG A 260 -19.00 2.27 7.59
N PHE A 261 -17.81 2.21 8.17
CA PHE A 261 -17.42 1.15 9.08
C PHE A 261 -18.07 1.34 10.44
N LYS A 262 -18.62 0.28 11.03
CA LYS A 262 -18.98 0.31 12.45
C LYS A 262 -17.67 0.36 13.25
N LYS A 263 -17.52 1.36 14.11
CA LYS A 263 -16.29 1.56 14.92
C LYS A 263 -16.20 0.63 16.13
N ASN A 264 -17.04 -0.40 16.18
CA ASN A 264 -17.09 -1.29 17.33
C ASN A 264 -15.88 -2.20 17.29
N LYS A 265 -14.98 -1.99 18.24
CA LYS A 265 -13.88 -2.90 18.55
C LYS A 265 -14.45 -4.16 19.22
N PHE A 266 -13.68 -5.24 19.23
CA PHE A 266 -14.06 -6.49 19.87
C PHE A 266 -13.02 -6.93 20.90
N ASN A 267 -13.47 -7.68 21.92
CA ASN A 267 -12.58 -8.27 22.91
C ASN A 267 -11.88 -9.50 22.33
N ALA A 268 -10.60 -9.37 22.03
CA ALA A 268 -9.79 -10.44 21.46
C ALA A 268 -9.19 -11.36 22.54
N LYS A 269 -9.25 -11.02 23.84
CA LYS A 269 -8.62 -11.82 24.91
C LYS A 269 -9.02 -13.31 24.89
N PRO A 270 -10.31 -13.69 24.80
CA PRO A 270 -10.69 -15.10 24.80
C PRO A 270 -10.16 -15.84 23.55
N ILE A 271 -10.05 -15.14 22.43
CA ILE A 271 -9.48 -15.69 21.19
C ILE A 271 -7.98 -15.93 21.39
N LEU A 272 -7.26 -14.93 21.89
CA LEU A 272 -5.82 -15.02 22.14
C LEU A 272 -5.50 -16.09 23.19
N GLU A 273 -6.29 -16.22 24.26
CA GLU A 273 -6.10 -17.26 25.28
C GLU A 273 -6.17 -18.68 24.69
N LYS A 274 -7.11 -18.93 23.77
CA LYS A 274 -7.30 -20.25 23.15
C LYS A 274 -6.38 -20.50 21.96
N PHE A 275 -6.12 -19.48 21.15
CA PHE A 275 -5.52 -19.62 19.82
C PHE A 275 -4.18 -18.90 19.65
N ARG A 276 -3.54 -18.42 20.72
CA ARG A 276 -2.27 -17.65 20.64
C ARG A 276 -1.23 -18.26 19.71
N GLU A 277 -1.08 -19.57 19.78
CA GLU A 277 -0.08 -20.37 19.06
C GLU A 277 -0.68 -21.12 17.86
N LEU A 278 -1.86 -20.70 17.37
CA LEU A 278 -2.53 -21.36 16.25
C LEU A 278 -1.61 -21.45 15.03
N ASN A 279 -1.45 -22.66 14.52
CA ASN A 279 -0.60 -22.94 13.38
C ASN A 279 -1.44 -23.16 12.12
N PHE A 280 -1.32 -22.27 11.14
CA PHE A 280 -2.00 -22.37 9.84
C PHE A 280 -1.24 -23.23 8.83
N GLY A 281 0.06 -23.46 9.08
CA GLY A 281 0.92 -24.32 8.28
C GLY A 281 2.02 -23.56 7.54
N THR A 282 2.62 -24.25 6.59
CA THR A 282 3.74 -23.77 5.77
C THR A 282 3.30 -23.66 4.32
N ILE A 283 3.66 -22.55 3.65
CA ILE A 283 3.27 -22.27 2.27
C ILE A 283 4.53 -21.92 1.47
N PRO A 284 4.66 -22.41 0.22
CA PRO A 284 5.71 -21.96 -0.69
C PRO A 284 5.43 -20.55 -1.20
N LEU A 285 6.45 -19.69 -1.21
CA LEU A 285 6.42 -18.42 -1.92
C LEU A 285 6.49 -18.68 -3.43
N THR A 286 5.34 -18.58 -4.10
CA THR A 286 5.21 -18.88 -5.53
C THR A 286 5.01 -17.62 -6.37
N GLU A 287 4.32 -16.62 -5.84
CA GLU A 287 3.91 -15.44 -6.58
C GLU A 287 3.75 -14.21 -5.68
N ILE A 288 3.98 -13.03 -6.28
CA ILE A 288 3.68 -11.72 -5.70
C ILE A 288 2.78 -11.00 -6.69
N HIS A 289 1.61 -10.57 -6.24
CA HIS A 289 0.59 -9.94 -7.08
C HIS A 289 0.54 -8.43 -6.88
N LEU A 290 0.31 -7.69 -7.96
CA LEU A 290 -0.20 -6.32 -7.90
C LEU A 290 -1.73 -6.35 -7.83
N SER A 291 -2.26 -6.58 -6.64
CA SER A 291 -3.68 -6.82 -6.42
C SER A 291 -4.51 -5.55 -6.48
N GLN A 292 -5.60 -5.57 -7.27
CA GLN A 292 -6.60 -4.50 -7.30
C GLN A 292 -7.70 -4.75 -6.26
N ARG A 293 -7.91 -3.76 -5.38
CA ARG A 293 -8.94 -3.83 -4.36
C ARG A 293 -10.33 -3.77 -4.99
N LYS A 294 -11.25 -4.61 -4.49
CA LYS A 294 -12.65 -4.75 -4.97
C LYS A 294 -12.79 -5.32 -6.39
N ALA A 295 -11.71 -5.78 -7.02
CA ALA A 295 -11.76 -6.55 -8.24
C ALA A 295 -11.32 -7.98 -7.92
N TYR A 296 -12.10 -8.98 -8.34
CA TYR A 296 -11.86 -10.39 -8.00
C TYR A 296 -11.77 -11.27 -9.24
N ASP A 297 -10.90 -12.28 -9.18
CA ASP A 297 -10.77 -13.32 -10.21
C ASP A 297 -11.85 -14.41 -10.04
N ASP A 298 -11.83 -15.41 -10.92
CA ASP A 298 -12.80 -16.51 -10.92
C ASP A 298 -12.69 -17.42 -9.68
N LYS A 299 -11.56 -17.33 -8.94
CA LYS A 299 -11.32 -18.06 -7.69
C LYS A 299 -11.69 -17.24 -6.44
N GLY A 300 -12.14 -15.99 -6.62
CA GLY A 300 -12.49 -15.06 -5.54
C GLY A 300 -11.31 -14.33 -4.90
N TYR A 301 -10.08 -14.53 -5.40
CA TYR A 301 -8.91 -13.75 -5.01
C TYR A 301 -8.92 -12.40 -5.71
N TYR A 302 -8.09 -11.45 -5.28
CA TYR A 302 -7.98 -10.14 -5.93
C TYR A 302 -7.41 -10.28 -7.35
N LYS A 303 -7.91 -9.49 -8.31
CA LYS A 303 -7.31 -9.46 -9.66
C LYS A 303 -5.88 -8.88 -9.57
N ALA A 304 -4.93 -9.60 -10.14
CA ALA A 304 -3.53 -9.19 -10.29
C ALA A 304 -3.26 -8.44 -11.61
#